data_AF-A0A2G6G7G3-F1
#
_entry.id   AF-A0A2G6G7G3-F1
#
_cell.length_a   1.000
_cell.length_b   1.000
_cell.length_c   1.000
_cell.angle_alpha   90.00
_cell.angle_beta   90.00
_cell.angle_gamma   90.00
#
_symmetry.space_group_name_H-M   'P 1'
#
loop_
_entity.id
_entity.type
_entity.pdbx_description
1 polymer ?
#
loop_
_entity_poly.entity_id
_entity_poly.type
_entity_poly.pdbx_seq_one_letter_code
_entity_poly.pdbx_strand_id
1 'polypeptide(L)' 'MRIDNRTPSQLRPITFERNYTKHAEGSVLVSFGDTKVLCNATVEAGVP' A
#
# COMPACT_ATOMS: atom_id res chain seq x y z
N MET A 1 -25.17 -9.08 5.51
CA MET A 1 -23.84 -9.34 6.11
C MET A 1 -22.84 -9.42 4.97
N ARG A 2 -21.66 -8.78 5.06
CA ARG A 2 -20.62 -8.92 4.01
C ARG A 2 -20.00 -10.31 4.10
N ILE A 3 -19.45 -10.81 2.99
CA ILE A 3 -18.78 -12.13 2.87
C ILE A 3 -17.64 -12.36 3.89
N ASP A 4 -17.03 -11.28 4.38
CA ASP A 4 -15.90 -11.29 5.31
C ASP A 4 -16.30 -10.86 6.73
N ASN A 5 -17.59 -10.94 7.06
CA ASN A 5 -18.17 -10.57 8.37
C ASN A 5 -17.88 -9.13 8.83
N ARG A 6 -17.47 -8.23 7.94
CA ARG A 6 -17.31 -6.81 8.24
C ARG A 6 -18.66 -6.08 8.24
N THR A 7 -18.76 -5.04 9.07
CA THR A 7 -19.91 -4.12 9.02
C THR A 7 -19.88 -3.29 7.72
N PRO A 8 -21.00 -2.68 7.31
CA PRO A 8 -21.02 -1.83 6.11
C PRO A 8 -20.02 -0.66 6.16
N SER A 9 -19.75 -0.12 7.35
CA SER A 9 -18.82 1.00 7.59
C SER A 9 -17.39 0.57 7.90
N GLN A 10 -17.13 -0.71 8.15
CA GLN A 10 -15.80 -1.21 8.50
C GLN A 10 -14.94 -1.43 7.24
N LEU A 11 -13.75 -0.82 7.22
CA LEU A 11 -12.73 -1.03 6.17
C LEU A 11 -12.11 -2.44 6.23
N ARG A 12 -11.48 -2.87 5.13
CA ARG A 12 -10.67 -4.11 5.12
C ARG A 12 -9.46 -3.92 6.04
N PRO A 13 -8.81 -4.99 6.54
CA PRO A 13 -7.50 -4.87 7.18
C PRO A 13 -6.51 -4.17 6.25
N ILE A 14 -5.83 -3.15 6.76
CA ILE A 14 -4.85 -2.37 5.98
C ILE A 14 -3.47 -2.54 6.61
N THR A 15 -2.47 -2.88 5.80
CA THR A 15 -1.07 -2.92 6.22
C THR A 15 -0.18 -2.14 5.26
N PHE A 16 0.88 -1.55 5.81
CA PHE A 16 1.90 -0.82 5.07
C PHE A 16 3.26 -1.39 5.43
N GLU A 17 3.92 -2.01 4.46
CA GLU A 17 5.29 -2.50 4.60
C GLU A 17 6.22 -1.57 3.84
N ARG A 18 7.05 -0.82 4.59
CA ARG A 18 8.00 0.16 4.04
C ARG A 18 9.32 -0.51 3.67
N ASN A 19 10.10 0.15 2.81
CA ASN A 19 11.38 -0.34 2.30
C ASN A 19 11.23 -1.71 1.60
N TYR A 20 10.13 -1.89 0.88
CA TYR A 20 9.77 -3.18 0.29
C TYR A 20 10.72 -3.60 -0.84
N THR A 21 11.02 -2.67 -1.76
CA THR A 21 12.05 -2.87 -2.79
C THR A 21 13.33 -2.13 -2.42
N LYS A 22 14.48 -2.68 -2.84
CA LYS A 22 15.82 -2.19 -2.47
C LYS A 22 16.29 -0.98 -3.27
N HIS A 23 15.72 -0.74 -4.45
CA HIS A 23 16.27 0.20 -5.43
C HIS A 23 15.54 1.53 -5.49
N ALA A 24 14.26 1.58 -5.13
CA ALA A 24 13.52 2.84 -5.09
C ALA A 24 13.87 3.61 -3.81
N GLU A 25 14.01 4.94 -3.93
CA GLU A 25 14.27 5.83 -2.80
C GLU A 25 13.12 5.79 -1.78
N GLY A 26 11.89 5.64 -2.25
CA GLY A 26 10.73 5.27 -1.45
C GLY A 26 10.06 4.03 -2.00
N SER A 27 9.81 3.02 -1.16
CA SER A 27 9.08 1.81 -1.57
C SER A 27 8.15 1.33 -0.46
N VAL A 28 6.90 1.08 -0.81
CA VAL A 28 5.88 0.56 0.11
C VAL A 28 5.01 -0.48 -0.57
N LEU A 29 4.84 -1.64 0.07
CA LEU A 29 3.76 -2.57 -0.27
C LEU A 29 2.55 -2.26 0.62
N VAL A 30 1.44 -1.87 0.00
CA VAL A 30 0.17 -1.65 0.71
C VAL A 30 -0.78 -2.81 0.45
N SER A 31 -1.39 -3.35 1.51
CA SER A 31 -2.41 -4.40 1.43
C SER A 31 -3.74 -3.91 1.99
N PHE A 32 -4.83 -4.09 1.25
CA PHE A 32 -6.21 -3.84 1.67
C PHE A 32 -6.97 -5.17 1.61
N GLY A 33 -6.87 -5.96 2.69
CA GLY A 33 -7.19 -7.39 2.64
C GLY A 33 -6.34 -8.08 1.58
N ASP A 34 -6.99 -8.76 0.64
CA ASP A 34 -6.30 -9.51 -0.43
C ASP A 34 -5.78 -8.64 -1.57
N THR A 35 -6.21 -7.37 -1.65
CA THR A 35 -5.69 -6.43 -2.66
C THR A 35 -4.31 -5.96 -2.23
N LYS A 36 -3.30 -6.17 -3.08
CA LYS A 36 -1.92 -5.74 -2.85
C LYS A 36 -1.47 -4.78 -3.94
N VAL A 37 -0.87 -3.66 -3.55
CA VAL A 37 -0.31 -2.66 -4.48
C VAL A 37 1.10 -2.32 -4.05
N LEU A 38 2.04 -2.40 -4.99
CA LEU A 38 3.40 -1.93 -4.82
C LEU A 38 3.49 -0.48 -5.30
N CYS A 39 3.92 0.42 -4.43
CA CYS A 39 4.19 1.82 -4.76
C CYS A 39 5.68 2.10 -4.60
N ASN A 40 6.31 2.52 -5.69
CA ASN A 40 7.68 3.01 -5.71
C ASN A 40 7.66 4.50 -6.07
N ALA A 41 8.43 5.29 -5.33
CA ALA A 41 8.68 6.69 -5.59
C ALA A 41 10.17 6.88 -5.88
N THR A 42 10.46 7.67 -6.90
CA THR A 42 11.81 7.99 -7.35
C THR A 42 12.00 9.49 -7.43
N VAL A 43 13.20 9.96 -7.13
CA VAL A 43 13.54 11.38 -7.17
C VAL A 43 14.31 11.65 -8.45
N GLU A 44 13.73 12.46 -9.34
CA GLU A 44 14.41 12.91 -10.55
C GLU A 44 15.07 14.27 -10.30
N ALA A 45 16.29 14.44 -10.84
CA ALA A 45 17.01 15.70 -10.74
C ALA A 45 16.33 16.76 -11.62
N GLY A 46 15.73 17.76 -10.99
CA GLY A 46 15.02 18.85 -11.64
C GLY A 46 14.58 19.91 -10.62
N VAL A 47 14.18 21.08 -11.10
CA VAL A 47 13.47 22.04 -10.27
C VAL A 47 12.00 21.63 -10.17
N PRO A 48 11.36 21.75 -8.98
CA PRO A 48 9.93 21.47 -8.80
C PRO A 48 9.02 22.32 -9.70
#